data_AF-A0A232LWU6-F1
#
_entry.id   AF-A0A232LWU6-F1
#
_cell.length_a   1.000
_cell.length_b   1.000
_cell.length_c   1.000
_cell.angle_alpha   90.00
_cell.angle_beta   90.00
_cell.angle_gamma   90.00
#
_symmetry.space_group_name_H-M   'P 1'
#
loop_
_entity.id
_entity.type
_entity.pdbx_description
1 polymer ?
#
loop_
_entity_poly.entity_id
_entity_poly.type
_entity_poly.pdbx_seq_one_letter_code
_entity_poly.pdbx_strand_id
1 'polypeptide(L)' 'MDLMSAAIPYRYSSLSPGDGSIRLLRLMPNRDETTVIECQLFNYTLESGKGTHLYEALSYVWGNPDETVPILIGEHCFK' A
#
# COMPACT_ATOMS: atom_id res chain seq x y z
N MET A 1 -14.74 -1.83 21.25
CA MET A 1 -13.46 -2.55 21.21
C MET A 1 -12.57 -1.76 20.30
N ASP A 2 -11.52 -1.16 20.85
CA ASP A 2 -10.71 -0.15 20.19
C ASP A 2 -9.74 -0.81 19.20
N LEU A 3 -10.10 -0.80 17.91
CA LEU A 3 -9.31 -1.38 16.82
C LEU A 3 -7.89 -0.77 16.76
N MET A 4 -7.68 0.38 17.41
CA MET A 4 -6.41 1.12 17.42
C MET A 4 -5.46 0.74 18.57
N SER A 5 -5.90 -0.05 19.56
CA SER A 5 -5.13 -0.27 20.80
C SER A 5 -3.98 -1.29 20.68
N ALA A 6 -3.86 -2.01 19.56
CA ALA A 6 -2.78 -2.99 19.37
C ALA A 6 -2.26 -3.01 17.93
N ALA A 7 -1.99 -1.83 17.35
CA ALA A 7 -1.34 -1.75 16.04
C ALA A 7 0.00 -2.52 16.09
N ILE A 8 0.07 -3.66 15.41
CA ILE A 8 1.29 -4.44 15.34
C ILE A 8 2.26 -3.65 14.46
N PRO A 9 3.52 -3.43 14.87
CA PRO A 9 4.50 -2.80 13.99
C PRO A 9 4.73 -3.66 12.75
N TYR A 10 4.59 -3.06 11.57
CA TYR A 10 4.91 -3.76 10.33
C TYR A 10 6.42 -4.04 10.24
N ARG A 11 6.77 -5.29 9.94
CA ARG A 11 8.16 -5.67 9.65
C ARG A 11 8.35 -5.80 8.16
N TYR A 12 9.23 -4.98 7.61
CA TYR A 12 9.59 -5.07 6.21
C TYR A 12 10.32 -6.39 5.93
N SER A 13 9.79 -7.18 5.00
CA SER A 13 10.47 -8.34 4.42
C SER A 13 11.16 -7.95 3.12
N SER A 14 12.36 -8.48 2.90
CA SER A 14 13.06 -8.34 1.63
C SER A 14 12.22 -8.89 0.47
N LEU A 15 12.33 -8.24 -0.69
CA LEU A 15 11.70 -8.72 -1.92
C LEU A 15 12.41 -9.98 -2.42
N SER A 16 11.67 -10.79 -3.20
CA SER A 16 12.24 -12.00 -3.80
C SER A 16 13.42 -11.63 -4.70
N PRO A 17 14.56 -12.34 -4.61
CA PRO A 17 15.70 -12.10 -5.48
C PRO A 17 15.34 -12.42 -6.93
N GLY A 18 15.60 -11.47 -7.84
CA GLY A 18 15.26 -11.55 -9.26
C GLY A 18 15.06 -10.15 -9.86
N ASP A 19 15.02 -10.08 -11.18
CA ASP A 19 15.00 -8.81 -11.90
C ASP A 19 13.61 -8.15 -11.74
N GLY A 20 13.58 -6.96 -11.13
CA GLY A 20 12.40 -6.10 -11.15
C GLY A 20 11.27 -6.42 -10.17
N SER A 21 11.50 -7.19 -9.11
CA SER A 21 10.48 -7.35 -8.05
C SER A 21 10.25 -6.03 -7.31
N ILE A 22 9.00 -5.63 -7.15
CA ILE A 22 8.54 -4.47 -6.39
C ILE A 22 7.41 -4.85 -5.44
N ARG A 23 7.08 -3.96 -4.50
CA ARG A 23 5.88 -4.07 -3.68
C ARG A 23 4.87 -3.03 -4.11
N LEU A 24 3.65 -3.47 -4.38
CA LEU A 24 2.52 -2.59 -4.68
C LEU A 24 1.63 -2.48 -3.45
N LEU A 25 1.15 -1.25 -3.20
CA LEU A 25 0.08 -0.96 -2.26
C LEU A 25 -1.22 -0.80 -3.05
N ARG A 26 -2.21 -1.65 -2.79
CA ARG A 26 -3.53 -1.56 -3.40
C ARG A 26 -4.52 -0.98 -2.41
N LEU A 27 -5.17 0.11 -2.78
CA LEU A 27 -6.30 0.66 -2.05
C LEU A 27 -7.52 -0.24 -2.26
N MET A 28 -8.20 -0.60 -1.17
CA MET A 28 -9.44 -1.35 -1.22
C MET A 28 -10.60 -0.39 -1.45
N PRO A 29 -11.53 -0.70 -2.36
CA PRO A 29 -12.68 0.17 -2.61
C PRO A 29 -13.61 0.17 -1.40
N ASN A 30 -14.01 1.36 -0.95
CA ASN A 30 -15.07 1.53 0.03
C ASN A 30 -16.06 2.59 -0.47
N ARG A 31 -17.35 2.40 -0.15
CA ARG A 31 -18.41 3.36 -0.51
C ARG A 31 -18.54 4.48 0.51
N ASP A 32 -18.08 4.26 1.74
CA ASP A 32 -18.13 5.25 2.79
C ASP A 32 -16.81 6.02 2.85
N GLU A 33 -16.86 7.27 2.42
CA GLU A 33 -15.72 8.19 2.37
C GLU A 33 -15.18 8.57 3.76
N THR A 34 -15.94 8.28 4.82
CA THR A 34 -15.54 8.54 6.21
C THR A 34 -14.79 7.36 6.85
N THR A 35 -14.77 6.20 6.19
CA THR A 35 -14.05 5.03 6.68
C THR A 35 -12.55 5.18 6.51
N VAL A 36 -11.80 4.48 7.38
CA VAL A 36 -10.35 4.36 7.21
C VAL A 36 -10.03 3.71 5.87
N ILE A 37 -8.98 4.20 5.21
CA ILE A 37 -8.53 3.63 3.95
C ILE A 37 -7.90 2.27 4.24
N GLU A 38 -8.53 1.21 3.75
CA GLU A 38 -7.99 -0.15 3.80
C GLU A 38 -7.10 -0.41 2.59
N CYS A 39 -6.00 -1.11 2.83
CA CYS A 39 -4.95 -1.35 1.85
C CYS A 39 -4.46 -2.80 1.91
N GLN A 40 -3.98 -3.29 0.77
CA GLN A 40 -3.28 -4.57 0.65
C GLN A 40 -1.86 -4.35 0.10
N LEU A 41 -0.87 -4.99 0.73
CA LEU A 41 0.47 -5.10 0.18
C LEU A 41 0.66 -6.44 -0.53
N PHE A 42 1.23 -6.41 -1.72
CA PHE A 42 1.59 -7.61 -2.47
C PHE A 42 2.84 -7.35 -3.33
N ASN A 43 3.58 -8.40 -3.62
CA ASN A 43 4.75 -8.31 -4.49
C ASN A 43 4.32 -8.43 -5.96
N TYR A 44 4.99 -7.69 -6.84
CA TYR A 44 4.75 -7.68 -8.27
C TYR A 44 6.09 -7.69 -9.02
N THR A 45 6.15 -8.39 -10.15
CA THR A 45 7.38 -8.47 -10.96
C THR A 45 7.26 -7.57 -12.17
N LEU A 46 8.23 -6.68 -12.36
CA LEU A 46 8.37 -5.86 -13.56
C LEU A 46 9.06 -6.69 -14.65
N GLU A 47 8.27 -7.42 -15.44
CA GLU A 47 8.74 -8.04 -16.68
C GLU A 47 9.24 -7.02 -17.70
N SER A 48 10.40 -7.27 -18.33
CA SER A 48 10.91 -6.38 -19.38
C SER A 48 10.06 -6.48 -20.66
N GLY A 49 9.17 -5.52 -20.90
CA GLY A 49 8.38 -5.43 -22.14
C GLY A 49 7.36 -4.29 -22.11
N LYS A 50 7.21 -3.56 -23.23
CA LYS A 50 6.18 -2.51 -23.31
C LYS A 50 4.80 -3.17 -23.43
N GLY A 51 3.89 -2.90 -22.49
CA GLY A 51 2.52 -3.43 -22.49
C GLY A 51 2.34 -4.79 -21.83
N THR A 52 3.35 -5.30 -21.11
CA THR A 52 3.25 -6.57 -20.35
C THR A 52 2.72 -6.38 -18.93
N HIS A 53 2.48 -5.15 -18.48
CA HIS A 53 2.05 -4.85 -17.12
C HIS A 53 0.56 -4.54 -17.01
N LEU A 54 -0.07 -5.00 -15.94
CA LEU A 54 -1.49 -4.74 -15.65
C LEU A 54 -1.77 -3.33 -15.15
N TYR A 55 -0.74 -2.60 -14.73
CA TYR A 55 -0.86 -1.29 -14.09
C TYR A 55 -0.02 -0.25 -14.84
N GLU A 56 -0.62 0.91 -15.08
CA GLU A 56 0.08 2.11 -15.54
C GLU A 56 0.43 2.97 -14.33
N ALA A 57 1.66 3.47 -14.30
CA ALA A 57 2.09 4.36 -13.22
C ALA A 57 1.50 5.77 -13.44
N LEU A 58 0.82 6.29 -12.41
CA LEU A 58 0.46 7.69 -12.32
C LEU A 58 1.53 8.42 -11.49
N SER A 59 2.07 9.52 -12.00
CA SER A 59 2.98 10.38 -11.24
C SER A 59 2.17 11.30 -10.33
N TYR A 60 2.44 11.27 -9.03
CA TYR A 60 1.87 12.17 -8.04
C TYR A 60 2.98 12.91 -7.28
N VAL A 61 2.63 14.03 -6.66
CA VAL A 61 3.50 14.74 -5.72
C VAL A 61 3.06 14.43 -4.29
N TRP A 62 4.00 14.46 -3.35
CA TRP A 62 3.67 14.35 -1.93
C TRP A 62 2.89 15.60 -1.48
N GLY A 63 1.85 15.39 -0.66
CA GLY A 63 1.08 16.46 -0.03
C GLY A 63 1.81 17.04 1.20
N ASN A 64 1.08 17.81 2.01
CA ASN A 64 1.59 18.30 3.29
C ASN A 64 1.84 17.12 4.25
N PRO A 65 3.07 16.91 4.77
CA PRO A 65 3.38 15.82 5.69
C PRO A 65 2.65 15.93 7.04
N ASP A 66 2.14 17.11 7.39
CA ASP A 66 1.36 17.33 8.61
C ASP A 66 -0.15 17.07 8.40
N GLU A 67 -0.60 16.87 7.15
CA GLU A 67 -1.99 16.61 6.79
C GLU A 67 -2.14 15.17 6.25
N THR A 68 -2.03 14.21 7.17
CA THR A 68 -2.18 12.78 6.84
C THR A 68 -3.49 12.22 7.38
N VAL A 69 -3.97 11.16 6.73
CA VAL A 69 -5.07 10.32 7.21
C VAL A 69 -4.56 8.90 7.43
N PRO A 70 -5.07 8.18 8.44
CA PRO A 70 -4.57 6.84 8.72
C PRO A 70 -4.95 5.87 7.60
N ILE A 71 -4.06 4.90 7.36
CA ILE A 71 -4.32 3.76 6.49
C ILE A 71 -4.16 2.44 7.26
N LEU A 72 -4.94 1.43 6.87
CA LEU A 72 -4.90 0.10 7.46
C LEU A 72 -4.35 -0.90 6.45
N ILE A 73 -3.29 -1.64 6.81
CA ILE A 73 -2.74 -2.73 6.02
C ILE A 73 -2.87 -4.01 6.83
N GLY A 74 -3.93 -4.79 6.60
CA GLY A 74 -4.26 -5.94 7.45
C GLY A 74 -4.51 -5.49 8.89
N GLU A 75 -3.65 -5.88 9.82
CA GLU A 75 -3.72 -5.50 11.25
C GLU A 75 -2.79 -4.32 11.61
N HIS A 76 -2.12 -3.73 10.61
CA HIS A 76 -1.15 -2.66 10.79
C HIS A 76 -1.74 -1.29 10.48
N CYS A 77 -1.77 -0.39 11.47
CA CYS A 77 -2.22 1.00 11.30
C CYS A 77 -1.01 1.92 11.09
N PHE A 78 -1.08 2.77 10.06
CA PHE A 78 -0.11 3.81 9.75
C PHE A 78 -0.78 5.17 9.83
N LYS A 79 -0.06 6.17 10.34
CA LYS A 79 -0.52 7.56 10.50
C LYS A 79 0.29 8.47 9.60
#